data_AF-X1RNZ0-F1
#
_entry.id   AF-X1RNZ0-F1
#
_cell.length_a   1.000
_cell.length_b   1.000
_cell.length_c   1.000
_cell.angle_alpha   90.00
_cell.angle_beta   90.00
_cell.angle_gamma   90.00
#
_symmetry.space_group_name_H-M   'P 1'
#
loop_
_entity.id
_entity.type
_entity.pdbx_description
1 polymer ?
#
loop_
_entity_poly.entity_id
_entity_poly.type
_entity_poly.pdbx_seq_one_letter_code
_entity_poly.pdbx_strand_id
1 'polypeptide(L)'
;DKTETAKFAVELVRNKKASILMKGMMGTARILKAILDKDVGLRTNRMLSHAYVLEVKGYNRIITITDGAMNISPDLNQKAQILQNAIYFCHSLGIEKPKVAVLAALELVNPDMPATIDAACLAKMSERGQIVGGIVDGPLAFDNAISKEAALHKGIESPVSGFLIFNFLLDYLT
;
A
#
# COMPACT_ATOMS: atom_id res chain seq x y z
N ASP A 1 16.47 -24.94 -15.97
CA ASP A 1 15.01 -24.80 -15.78
C ASP A 1 14.71 -23.48 -15.07
N LYS A 2 13.65 -22.75 -15.48
CA LYS A 2 13.28 -21.46 -14.88
C LYS A 2 12.82 -21.56 -13.43
N THR A 3 12.36 -22.73 -12.96
CA THR A 3 11.96 -22.93 -11.55
C THR A 3 13.18 -22.92 -10.64
N GLU A 4 14.20 -23.69 -11.01
CA GLU A 4 15.48 -23.72 -10.29
C GLU A 4 16.19 -22.36 -10.35
N THR A 5 16.11 -21.64 -11.47
CA THR A 5 16.61 -20.25 -11.56
C THR A 5 15.92 -19.33 -10.53
N ALA A 6 14.61 -19.44 -10.36
CA ALA A 6 13.88 -18.61 -9.40
C ALA A 6 14.27 -18.92 -7.94
N LYS A 7 14.41 -20.21 -7.59
CA LYS A 7 14.86 -20.63 -6.26
C LYS A 7 16.28 -20.15 -5.96
N PHE A 8 17.20 -20.33 -6.91
CA PHE A 8 18.58 -19.90 -6.74
C PHE A 8 18.69 -18.38 -6.55
N ALA A 9 17.95 -17.60 -7.34
CA ALA A 9 17.92 -16.14 -7.18
C ALA A 9 17.40 -15.72 -5.80
N VAL A 10 16.34 -16.38 -5.31
CA VAL A 10 15.79 -16.17 -3.96
C VAL A 10 16.81 -16.53 -2.88
N GLU A 11 17.51 -17.66 -3.03
CA GLU A 11 18.53 -18.13 -2.11
C GLU A 11 19.71 -17.16 -2.01
N LEU A 12 20.15 -16.57 -3.13
CA LEU A 12 21.20 -15.55 -3.12
C LEU A 12 20.81 -14.35 -2.26
N VAL A 13 19.56 -13.89 -2.35
CA VAL A 13 19.06 -12.78 -1.53
C VAL A 13 18.95 -13.18 -0.06
N ARG A 14 18.40 -14.37 0.22
CA ARG A 14 18.27 -14.90 1.58
C ARG A 14 19.63 -15.02 2.27
N ASN A 15 20.64 -15.49 1.54
CA ASN A 15 22.01 -15.67 2.02
C ASN A 15 22.84 -14.37 1.97
N LYS A 16 22.22 -13.20 1.73
CA LYS A 16 22.87 -11.89 1.66
C LYS A 16 23.99 -11.80 0.61
N LYS A 17 23.96 -12.67 -0.40
CA LYS A 17 24.84 -12.62 -1.58
C LYS A 17 24.30 -11.66 -2.65
N ALA A 18 23.04 -11.25 -2.53
CA ALA A 18 22.40 -10.21 -3.32
C ALA A 18 21.46 -9.38 -2.44
N SER A 19 21.21 -8.13 -2.80
CA SER A 19 20.35 -7.22 -2.01
C SER A 19 18.92 -7.12 -2.54
N ILE A 20 18.74 -7.28 -3.86
CA ILE A 20 17.45 -7.07 -4.55
C ILE A 20 17.18 -8.24 -5.48
N LEU A 21 15.96 -8.78 -5.40
CA LEU A 21 15.46 -9.79 -6.32
C LEU A 21 14.74 -9.11 -7.50
N MET A 22 15.22 -9.32 -8.72
CA MET A 22 14.60 -8.79 -9.93
C MET A 22 13.97 -9.90 -10.77
N LYS A 23 12.68 -9.75 -11.14
CA LYS A 23 12.00 -10.69 -12.02
C LYS A 23 12.48 -10.54 -13.47
N GLY A 24 13.13 -11.57 -13.99
CA GLY A 24 13.48 -11.67 -15.42
C GLY A 24 12.34 -12.18 -16.31
N MET A 25 12.71 -12.83 -17.42
CA MET A 25 11.78 -13.41 -18.41
C MET A 25 11.09 -14.70 -17.93
N MET A 26 10.30 -14.58 -16.87
CA MET A 26 9.46 -15.65 -16.30
C MET A 26 8.13 -15.08 -15.80
N GLY A 27 7.14 -15.97 -15.66
CA GLY A 27 5.82 -15.62 -15.14
C GLY A 27 5.84 -15.32 -13.64
N THR A 28 4.99 -14.40 -13.20
CA THR A 28 4.90 -13.93 -11.80
C THR A 28 4.61 -15.07 -10.83
N ALA A 29 3.71 -16.00 -11.18
CA ALA A 29 3.41 -17.16 -10.34
C ALA A 29 4.65 -18.01 -10.02
N ARG A 30 5.61 -18.09 -10.95
CA ARG A 30 6.82 -18.90 -10.77
C ARG A 30 7.78 -18.27 -9.78
N ILE A 31 8.02 -16.96 -9.89
CA ILE A 31 8.89 -16.24 -8.95
C ILE A 31 8.24 -16.14 -7.56
N LEU A 32 6.92 -15.89 -7.50
CA LEU A 32 6.19 -15.84 -6.23
C LEU A 32 6.22 -17.19 -5.49
N LYS A 33 6.11 -18.30 -6.21
CA LYS A 33 6.25 -19.64 -5.60
C LYS A 33 7.60 -19.81 -4.91
N ALA A 34 8.69 -19.33 -5.50
CA ALA A 34 10.01 -19.37 -4.88
C ALA A 34 10.13 -18.41 -3.68
N ILE A 35 9.58 -17.20 -3.79
CA ILE A 35 9.58 -16.21 -2.70
C ILE A 35 8.80 -16.72 -1.48
N LEU A 36 7.67 -17.40 -1.71
CA LEU A 36 6.75 -17.89 -0.67
C LEU A 36 7.13 -19.26 -0.12
N ASP A 37 8.21 -19.87 -0.62
CA ASP A 37 8.71 -21.15 -0.12
C ASP A 37 9.02 -21.06 1.38
N LYS A 38 8.60 -22.07 2.15
CA LYS A 38 8.73 -22.05 3.62
C LYS A 38 10.17 -22.23 4.07
N ASP A 39 10.96 -23.01 3.33
CA ASP A 39 12.27 -23.44 3.76
C ASP A 39 13.35 -22.51 3.20
N VAL A 40 13.23 -22.09 1.95
CA VAL A 40 14.25 -21.28 1.24
C VAL A 40 13.77 -19.90 0.80
N GLY A 41 12.49 -19.57 1.00
CA GLY A 41 11.89 -18.30 0.54
C GLY A 41 12.30 -17.05 1.32
N LEU A 42 11.67 -15.93 0.99
CA LEU A 42 11.86 -14.60 1.61
C LEU A 42 10.63 -14.15 2.42
N ARG A 43 9.62 -15.02 2.59
CA ARG A 43 8.38 -14.63 3.26
C ARG A 43 8.66 -14.21 4.70
N THR A 44 7.87 -13.23 5.15
CA THR A 44 7.75 -12.90 6.58
C THR A 44 6.36 -13.31 7.09
N ASN A 45 6.00 -12.87 8.29
CA ASN A 45 4.64 -13.01 8.81
C ASN A 45 3.67 -11.98 8.22
N ARG A 46 4.15 -11.04 7.40
CA ARG A 46 3.34 -10.03 6.72
C ARG A 46 3.02 -10.47 5.30
N MET A 47 1.82 -10.10 4.86
CA MET A 47 1.39 -10.20 3.47
C MET A 47 2.35 -9.44 2.54
N LEU A 48 2.57 -9.97 1.33
CA LEU A 48 3.26 -9.23 0.27
C LEU A 48 2.30 -8.22 -0.35
N SER A 49 2.78 -7.02 -0.61
CA SER A 49 2.01 -5.96 -1.26
C SER A 49 2.86 -5.21 -2.28
N HIS A 50 2.20 -4.51 -3.19
CA HIS A 50 2.85 -3.76 -4.26
C HIS A 50 2.79 -2.25 -4.02
N ALA A 51 3.92 -1.54 -4.18
CA ALA A 51 3.97 -0.08 -4.11
C ALA A 51 4.43 0.54 -5.46
N TYR A 52 3.65 1.47 -5.99
CA TYR A 52 4.09 2.41 -7.03
C TYR A 52 4.64 3.67 -6.37
N VAL A 53 5.73 4.20 -6.90
CA VAL A 53 6.28 5.51 -6.50
C VAL A 53 6.25 6.40 -7.74
N LEU A 54 5.50 7.49 -7.65
CA LEU A 54 5.15 8.34 -8.79
C LEU A 54 5.63 9.76 -8.56
N GLU A 55 6.36 10.29 -9.53
CA GLU A 55 6.60 11.71 -9.68
C GLU A 55 5.68 12.23 -10.78
N VAL A 56 4.78 13.16 -10.43
CA VAL A 56 3.78 13.67 -11.36
C VAL A 56 4.10 15.12 -11.69
N LYS A 57 4.18 15.44 -12.99
CA LYS A 57 4.45 16.80 -13.45
C LYS A 57 3.39 17.76 -12.89
N GLY A 58 3.84 18.84 -12.26
CA GLY A 58 2.97 19.83 -11.61
C GLY A 58 2.56 19.48 -10.18
N TYR A 59 2.96 18.31 -9.67
CA TYR A 59 2.78 17.93 -8.27
C TYR A 59 4.14 17.96 -7.57
N ASN A 60 4.34 18.91 -6.65
CA ASN A 60 5.65 19.17 -6.03
C ASN A 60 6.05 18.12 -4.97
N ARG A 61 5.54 16.88 -5.06
CA ARG A 61 5.74 15.80 -4.10
C ARG A 61 5.70 14.46 -4.82
N ILE A 62 6.45 13.49 -4.31
CA ILE A 62 6.34 12.09 -4.74
C ILE A 62 5.10 11.47 -4.08
N ILE A 63 4.36 10.69 -4.86
CA ILE A 63 3.18 9.94 -4.42
C ILE A 63 3.56 8.47 -4.31
N THR A 64 3.14 7.81 -3.23
CA THR A 64 3.24 6.34 -3.12
C THR A 64 1.86 5.71 -3.17
N ILE A 65 1.66 4.72 -4.03
CA ILE A 65 0.37 4.02 -4.21
C ILE A 65 0.50 2.52 -3.94
N THR A 66 -0.28 1.97 -3.01
CA THR A 66 -0.46 0.52 -2.78
C THR A 66 -1.95 0.18 -2.69
N ASP A 67 -2.45 -1.03 -2.93
CA ASP A 67 -1.87 -2.11 -3.73
C ASP A 67 -2.60 -2.17 -5.08
N GLY A 68 -1.86 -1.98 -6.19
CA GLY A 68 -2.46 -1.94 -7.52
C GLY A 68 -2.13 -3.13 -8.42
N ALA A 69 -1.41 -4.14 -7.93
CA ALA A 69 -0.88 -5.19 -8.80
C ALA A 69 -0.77 -6.58 -8.16
N MET A 70 -1.02 -6.72 -6.86
CA MET A 70 -0.76 -7.96 -6.13
C MET A 70 -1.97 -8.52 -5.41
N ASN A 71 -2.69 -7.71 -4.62
CA ASN A 71 -3.85 -8.17 -3.86
C ASN A 71 -5.15 -7.69 -4.52
N ILE A 72 -5.99 -8.63 -4.99
CA ILE A 72 -7.16 -8.33 -5.83
C ILE A 72 -8.31 -7.69 -5.03
N SER A 73 -8.76 -8.35 -3.96
CA SER A 73 -9.84 -7.86 -3.11
C SER A 73 -9.48 -8.20 -1.66
N PRO A 74 -8.56 -7.41 -1.05
CA PRO A 74 -8.12 -7.69 0.29
C PRO A 74 -9.24 -7.42 1.32
N ASP A 75 -9.36 -8.28 2.32
CA ASP A 75 -10.20 -8.00 3.49
C ASP A 75 -9.61 -6.87 4.36
N LEU A 76 -10.34 -6.42 5.38
CA LEU A 76 -9.89 -5.34 6.27
C LEU A 76 -8.53 -5.61 6.93
N ASN A 77 -8.27 -6.85 7.37
CA ASN A 77 -7.00 -7.22 8.01
C ASN A 77 -5.85 -7.23 7.00
N GLN A 78 -6.12 -7.69 5.78
CA GLN A 78 -5.16 -7.65 4.68
C GLN A 78 -4.87 -6.21 4.27
N LYS A 79 -5.88 -5.34 4.18
CA LYS A 79 -5.72 -3.90 3.96
C LYS A 79 -4.86 -3.24 5.03
N ALA A 80 -5.04 -3.61 6.30
CA ALA A 80 -4.20 -3.11 7.40
C ALA A 80 -2.73 -3.53 7.24
N GLN A 81 -2.45 -4.77 6.81
CA GLN A 81 -1.09 -5.23 6.52
C GLN A 81 -0.47 -4.51 5.32
N ILE A 82 -1.23 -4.33 4.24
CA ILE A 82 -0.82 -3.58 3.05
C ILE A 82 -0.44 -2.15 3.42
N LEU A 83 -1.30 -1.49 4.21
CA LEU A 83 -1.07 -0.14 4.70
C LEU A 83 0.18 -0.06 5.60
N GLN A 84 0.34 -1.00 6.52
CA GLN A 84 1.52 -1.05 7.38
C GLN A 84 2.82 -1.27 6.58
N ASN A 85 2.79 -2.10 5.53
CA ASN A 85 3.92 -2.29 4.61
C ASN A 85 4.27 -0.98 3.89
N ALA A 86 3.28 -0.22 3.42
CA ALA A 86 3.52 1.07 2.77
C ALA A 86 4.14 2.10 3.71
N ILE A 87 3.69 2.16 4.97
CA ILE A 87 4.31 3.01 5.99
C ILE A 87 5.79 2.64 6.19
N TYR A 88 6.10 1.35 6.35
CA TYR A 88 7.49 0.90 6.48
C TYR A 88 8.34 1.18 5.24
N PHE A 89 7.74 1.06 4.05
CA PHE A 89 8.41 1.42 2.81
C PHE A 89 8.74 2.92 2.80
N CYS A 90 7.80 3.81 3.15
CA CYS A 90 8.06 5.24 3.25
C CYS A 90 9.13 5.59 4.30
N HIS A 91 9.15 4.88 5.44
CA HIS A 91 10.23 5.02 6.44
C HIS A 91 11.59 4.67 5.84
N SER A 92 11.68 3.62 5.02
CA SER A 92 12.92 3.23 4.34
C SER A 92 13.41 4.28 3.32
N LEU A 93 12.52 5.16 2.86
CA LEU A 93 12.83 6.32 2.01
C LEU A 93 13.14 7.59 2.82
N GLY A 94 13.17 7.51 4.15
CA GLY A 94 13.45 8.64 5.05
C GLY A 94 12.23 9.52 5.38
N ILE A 95 11.01 9.09 5.03
CA ILE A 95 9.78 9.80 5.39
C ILE A 95 9.36 9.32 6.79
N GLU A 96 9.70 10.04 7.86
CA GLU A 96 9.49 9.56 9.24
C GLU A 96 8.01 9.45 9.64
N LYS A 97 7.16 10.38 9.18
CA LYS A 97 5.72 10.44 9.51
C LYS A 97 4.89 10.50 8.23
N PRO A 98 4.80 9.38 7.47
CA PRO A 98 3.97 9.31 6.29
C PRO A 98 2.51 9.64 6.63
N LYS A 99 1.90 10.51 5.83
CA LYS A 99 0.47 10.83 5.86
C LYS A 99 -0.23 9.99 4.80
N VAL A 100 -1.15 9.16 5.22
CA VAL A 100 -1.82 8.15 4.40
C VAL A 100 -3.30 8.48 4.28
N ALA A 101 -3.75 8.70 3.05
CA ALA A 101 -5.17 8.82 2.74
C ALA A 101 -5.70 7.45 2.29
N VAL A 102 -6.71 6.93 2.99
CA VAL A 102 -7.42 5.72 2.59
C VAL A 102 -8.60 6.13 1.71
N LEU A 103 -8.56 5.69 0.46
CA LEU A 103 -9.49 6.22 -0.53
C LEU A 103 -10.82 5.48 -0.57
N ALA A 104 -11.87 6.25 -0.81
CA ALA A 104 -13.18 5.75 -1.23
C ALA A 104 -13.85 6.78 -2.17
N ALA A 105 -14.97 6.40 -2.79
CA ALA A 105 -15.69 7.32 -3.68
C ALA A 105 -16.46 8.42 -2.93
N LEU A 106 -16.65 8.28 -1.62
CA LEU A 106 -17.34 9.22 -0.74
C LEU A 106 -16.47 9.52 0.48
N GLU A 107 -16.67 10.69 1.09
CA GLU A 107 -15.91 11.15 2.25
C GLU A 107 -16.55 10.79 3.60
N LEU A 108 -17.84 10.43 3.57
CA LEU A 108 -18.56 9.95 4.75
C LEU A 108 -18.72 8.44 4.68
N VAL A 109 -18.77 7.81 5.86
CA VAL A 109 -19.06 6.38 5.98
C VAL A 109 -20.45 6.11 5.43
N ASN A 110 -20.50 5.24 4.42
CA ASN A 110 -21.73 4.76 3.82
C ASN A 110 -21.78 3.22 3.97
N PRO A 111 -22.75 2.69 4.74
CA PRO A 111 -22.92 1.25 4.93
C PRO A 111 -23.06 0.44 3.63
N ASP A 112 -23.59 1.05 2.57
CA ASP A 112 -23.77 0.42 1.26
C ASP A 112 -22.48 0.43 0.42
N MET A 113 -21.41 1.06 0.91
CA MET A 113 -20.10 1.15 0.26
C MET A 113 -19.01 0.63 1.20
N PRO A 114 -18.67 -0.68 1.15
CA PRO A 114 -17.69 -1.31 2.04
C PRO A 114 -16.34 -0.60 2.10
N ALA A 115 -15.90 0.01 1.00
CA ALA A 115 -14.67 0.80 0.95
C ALA A 115 -14.65 1.95 1.98
N THR A 116 -15.78 2.62 2.20
CA THR A 116 -15.87 3.72 3.18
C THR A 116 -15.79 3.22 4.62
N ILE A 117 -16.36 2.05 4.89
CA ILE A 117 -16.31 1.38 6.20
C ILE A 117 -14.88 0.94 6.49
N ASP A 118 -14.24 0.27 5.53
CA ASP A 118 -12.86 -0.18 5.66
C ASP A 118 -11.91 0.99 5.88
N ALA A 119 -12.09 2.10 5.16
CA ALA A 119 -11.29 3.30 5.34
C ALA A 119 -11.40 3.88 6.74
N ALA A 120 -12.63 4.03 7.26
CA ALA A 120 -12.87 4.49 8.61
C ALA A 120 -12.30 3.53 9.67
N CYS A 121 -12.42 2.21 9.45
CA CYS A 121 -11.82 1.21 10.32
C CYS A 121 -10.28 1.32 10.33
N LEU A 122 -9.63 1.48 9.18
CA LEU A 122 -8.18 1.61 9.09
C LEU A 122 -7.67 2.90 9.75
N ALA A 123 -8.37 4.01 9.58
CA ALA A 123 -8.10 5.25 10.31
C ALA A 123 -8.18 5.00 11.82
N LYS A 124 -9.25 4.33 12.29
CA LYS A 124 -9.42 4.01 13.71
C LYS A 124 -8.36 3.04 14.25
N MET A 125 -7.97 2.05 13.45
CA MET A 125 -6.88 1.12 13.78
C MET A 125 -5.56 1.88 13.95
N SER A 126 -5.30 2.89 13.13
CA SER A 126 -4.11 3.75 13.29
C SER A 126 -4.17 4.61 14.56
N GLU A 127 -5.31 5.26 14.82
CA GLU A 127 -5.51 6.05 16.05
C GLU A 127 -5.32 5.21 17.33
N ARG A 128 -5.71 3.93 17.29
CA ARG A 128 -5.58 2.99 18.40
C ARG A 128 -4.23 2.28 18.45
N GLY A 129 -3.30 2.61 17.54
CA GLY A 129 -1.95 2.05 17.52
C GLY A 129 -1.85 0.61 16.98
N GLN A 130 -2.89 0.10 16.32
CA GLN A 130 -2.82 -1.17 15.57
C GLN A 130 -2.02 -0.99 14.27
N ILE A 131 -2.10 0.20 13.66
CA ILE A 131 -1.25 0.62 12.54
C ILE A 131 -0.36 1.74 13.04
N VAL A 132 0.96 1.57 12.91
CA VAL A 132 1.95 2.43 13.59
C VAL A 132 2.87 3.14 12.60
N GLY A 133 3.41 4.27 13.04
CA GLY A 133 4.47 4.98 12.33
C GLY A 133 3.99 5.95 11.25
N GLY A 134 2.69 6.08 11.02
CA GLY A 134 2.10 7.03 10.08
C GLY A 134 0.85 7.69 10.65
N ILE A 135 0.35 8.71 9.94
CA ILE A 135 -0.96 9.31 10.19
C ILE A 135 -1.87 8.79 9.10
N VAL A 136 -2.91 8.05 9.47
CA VAL A 136 -3.87 7.45 8.54
C VAL A 136 -5.22 8.11 8.74
N ASP A 137 -5.85 8.50 7.64
CA ASP A 137 -7.21 9.01 7.68
C ASP A 137 -7.98 8.66 6.40
N GLY A 138 -9.31 8.66 6.50
CA GLY A 138 -10.23 8.26 5.45
C GLY A 138 -11.62 7.93 6.01
N PRO A 139 -12.64 7.78 5.14
CA PRO A 139 -12.53 7.75 3.69
C PRO A 139 -12.31 9.13 3.04
N LEU A 140 -11.52 9.17 1.97
CA LEU A 140 -11.31 10.37 1.18
C LEU A 140 -11.46 10.08 -0.31
N ALA A 141 -12.16 10.95 -1.03
CA ALA A 141 -12.09 10.98 -2.48
C ALA A 141 -10.69 11.40 -2.95
N PHE A 142 -10.32 10.95 -4.15
CA PHE A 142 -8.96 11.13 -4.70
C PHE A 142 -8.55 12.60 -4.77
N ASP A 143 -9.44 13.47 -5.23
CA ASP A 143 -9.23 14.91 -5.34
C ASP A 143 -8.87 15.54 -3.98
N ASN A 144 -9.58 15.17 -2.91
CA ASN A 144 -9.32 15.70 -1.56
C ASN A 144 -8.00 15.15 -0.97
N ALA A 145 -7.63 13.93 -1.35
CA ALA A 145 -6.39 13.31 -0.92
C ALA A 145 -5.15 13.98 -1.56
N ILE A 146 -5.25 14.43 -2.82
CA ILE A 146 -4.14 15.10 -3.52
C ILE A 146 -4.19 16.63 -3.44
N SER A 147 -5.34 17.23 -3.15
CA SER A 147 -5.50 18.68 -3.10
C SER A 147 -6.11 19.12 -1.79
N LYS A 148 -5.31 19.85 -1.00
CA LYS A 148 -5.80 20.51 0.21
C LYS A 148 -6.87 21.56 -0.10
N GLU A 149 -6.77 22.22 -1.25
CA GLU A 149 -7.76 23.20 -1.71
C GLU A 149 -9.13 22.53 -1.99
N ALA A 150 -9.14 21.38 -2.66
CA ALA A 150 -10.36 20.62 -2.91
C ALA A 150 -11.03 20.18 -1.60
N ALA A 151 -10.23 19.70 -0.64
CA ALA A 151 -10.71 19.34 0.68
C ALA A 151 -11.36 20.54 1.41
N LEU A 152 -10.72 21.71 1.37
CA LEU A 152 -11.25 22.94 1.98
C LEU A 152 -12.57 23.38 1.33
N HIS A 153 -12.70 23.32 0.01
CA HIS A 153 -13.94 23.67 -0.69
C HIS A 153 -15.12 22.77 -0.31
N LYS A 154 -14.86 21.53 0.10
CA LYS A 154 -15.87 20.58 0.60
C LYS A 154 -16.03 20.59 2.12
N GLY A 155 -15.32 21.46 2.84
CA GLY A 155 -15.37 21.53 4.31
C GLY A 155 -14.75 20.32 5.01
N ILE A 156 -13.80 19.65 4.37
CA ILE A 156 -13.13 18.46 4.92
C ILE A 156 -11.89 18.88 5.71
N GLU A 157 -11.91 18.61 7.00
CA GLU A 157 -10.76 18.76 7.89
C GLU A 157 -10.09 17.41 8.11
N SER A 158 -8.95 17.19 7.45
CA SER A 158 -8.17 15.98 7.61
C SER A 158 -6.66 16.28 7.63
N PRO A 159 -5.88 15.65 8.54
CA PRO A 159 -4.44 15.84 8.61
C PRO A 159 -3.71 15.29 7.37
N VAL A 160 -4.37 14.46 6.56
CA VAL A 160 -3.80 13.84 5.34
C VAL A 160 -4.31 14.50 4.05
N SER A 161 -5.23 15.46 4.09
CA SER A 161 -5.66 16.20 2.89
C SER A 161 -4.49 16.90 2.20
N GLY A 162 -4.35 16.70 0.89
CA GLY A 162 -3.23 17.20 0.10
C GLY A 162 -1.91 16.45 0.32
N PHE A 163 -1.92 15.31 1.02
CA PHE A 163 -0.79 14.41 1.18
C PHE A 163 -1.20 13.00 0.74
N LEU A 164 -0.50 12.45 -0.24
CA LEU A 164 -0.87 11.16 -0.81
C LEU A 164 0.20 10.08 -0.55
N ILE A 165 -0.09 9.23 0.44
CA ILE A 165 0.40 7.86 0.54
C ILE A 165 -0.85 6.98 0.59
N PHE A 166 -1.00 6.03 -0.33
CA PHE A 166 -2.30 5.48 -0.73
C PHE A 166 -2.59 4.09 -0.16
N ASN A 167 -3.87 3.76 0.01
CA ASN A 167 -4.39 2.38 -0.05
C ASN A 167 -5.54 2.31 -1.08
N PHE A 168 -5.49 1.32 -1.99
CA PHE A 168 -6.37 1.19 -3.15
C PHE A 168 -7.62 0.36 -2.84
N LEU A 169 -8.73 0.79 -3.44
CA LEU A 169 -9.99 0.07 -3.58
C LEU A 169 -10.63 0.56 -4.90
N LEU A 170 -10.16 0.03 -6.04
CA LEU A 170 -11.01 -0.10 -7.23
C LEU A 170 -11.76 -1.42 -7.12
N ASP A 171 -12.76 -1.47 -6.27
CA ASP A 171 -13.80 -2.49 -6.43
C ASP A 171 -14.86 -2.02 -7.46
N TYR A 172 -14.75 -0.81 -8.06
CA TYR A 172 -15.84 -0.19 -8.84
C TYR A 172 -15.46 0.71 -10.05
N LEU A 173 -14.30 0.55 -10.71
CA LEU A 173 -14.11 1.12 -12.08
C LEU A 173 -14.13 0.05 -13.19
N THR A 174 -14.82 -1.07 -12.94
CA THR A 174 -15.34 -1.98 -13.96
C THR A 174 -16.78 -2.32 -13.65
#